data_AF-A0A832FTP6-F1
#
_entry.id   AF-A0A832FTP6-F1
#
_cell.length_a   1.000
_cell.length_b   1.000
_cell.length_c   1.000
_cell.angle_alpha   90.00
_cell.angle_beta   90.00
_cell.angle_gamma   90.00
#
_symmetry.space_group_name_H-M   'P 1'
#
loop_
_entity.id
_entity.type
_entity.pdbx_description
1 polymer ?
#
loop_
_entity_poly.entity_id
_entity_poly.type
_entity_poly.pdbx_seq_one_letter_code
_entity_poly.pdbx_strand_id
1 'polypeptide(L)'
;MSQRDALDQFFVKNPEDFFNRGVEDIVLDTKNPYISKNHILCSAFELPLRSEEIKDYEDVVKDLLNKGRLLSSQDDRLFFPVDKNPHRKVNIRESGETYNILDSKTKKIITIEDPVEYTIEGINQVQINEKIGLDFKTILRNILR
;
A
#
# COMPACT_ATOMS: atom_id res chain seq x y z
N MET A 1 15.82 -29.99 0.05
CA MET A 1 14.70 -30.94 0.20
C MET A 1 13.43 -30.12 0.03
N SER A 2 12.82 -30.18 -1.16
CA SER A 2 11.56 -29.50 -1.47
C SER A 2 10.51 -29.94 -0.46
N GLN A 3 9.89 -28.98 0.22
CA GLN A 3 8.69 -29.26 0.99
C GLN A 3 7.62 -29.73 0.00
N ARG A 4 6.91 -30.79 0.38
CA ARG A 4 5.87 -31.44 -0.40
C ARG A 4 4.63 -30.54 -0.53
N ASP A 5 4.73 -29.44 -1.26
CA ASP A 5 3.56 -28.65 -1.62
C ASP A 5 2.63 -29.50 -2.49
N ALA A 6 1.32 -29.39 -2.25
CA ALA A 6 0.30 -30.10 -3.02
C ALA A 6 0.33 -29.67 -4.49
N LEU A 7 0.68 -28.40 -4.74
CA LEU A 7 0.81 -27.85 -6.09
C LEU A 7 2.01 -28.43 -6.83
N ASP A 8 3.17 -28.52 -6.17
CA ASP A 8 4.37 -29.14 -6.73
C ASP A 8 4.11 -30.62 -7.11
N GLN A 9 3.44 -31.36 -6.23
CA GLN A 9 3.08 -32.76 -6.52
C GLN A 9 2.10 -32.90 -7.68
N PHE A 10 1.18 -31.95 -7.86
CA PHE A 10 0.24 -31.92 -8.97
C PHE A 10 0.98 -31.71 -10.30
N PHE A 11 1.91 -30.75 -10.36
CA PHE A 11 2.68 -30.48 -11.58
C PHE A 11 3.68 -31.59 -11.94
N VAL A 12 4.25 -32.29 -10.95
CA VAL A 12 5.07 -33.48 -11.21
C VAL A 12 4.26 -34.60 -11.86
N LYS A 13 2.98 -34.74 -11.49
CA LYS A 13 2.09 -35.77 -12.04
C LYS A 13 1.47 -35.38 -13.38
N ASN A 14 1.31 -34.08 -13.65
CA ASN A 14 0.68 -33.54 -14.85
C ASN A 14 1.62 -32.48 -15.49
N PRO A 15 2.76 -32.90 -16.06
CA PRO A 15 3.74 -31.96 -16.60
C PRO A 15 3.19 -31.19 -17.81
N GLU A 16 2.33 -31.79 -18.65
CA GLU A 16 1.73 -31.08 -19.77
C GLU A 16 0.91 -29.86 -19.33
N ASP A 17 0.22 -29.92 -18.17
CA ASP A 17 -0.57 -28.81 -17.66
C ASP A 17 0.32 -27.62 -17.29
N PHE A 18 1.49 -27.86 -16.71
CA PHE A 18 2.43 -26.80 -16.37
C PHE A 18 2.99 -26.10 -17.62
N PHE A 19 3.39 -26.89 -18.63
CA PHE A 19 4.00 -26.34 -19.85
C PHE A 19 3.00 -25.73 -20.84
N ASN A 20 1.73 -26.17 -20.82
CA ASN A 20 0.69 -25.66 -21.71
C ASN A 20 -0.14 -24.54 -21.10
N ARG A 21 0.00 -24.27 -19.80
CA ARG A 21 -0.70 -23.15 -19.15
C ARG A 21 -0.15 -21.82 -19.68
N GLY A 22 -1.06 -20.90 -19.98
CA GLY A 22 -0.68 -19.51 -20.24
C GLY A 22 -0.10 -18.86 -18.98
N VAL A 23 0.68 -17.79 -19.17
CA VAL A 23 1.12 -16.94 -18.05
C VAL A 23 -0.09 -16.28 -17.38
N GLU A 24 0.02 -15.97 -16.10
CA GLU A 24 -1.02 -15.25 -15.37
C GLU A 24 -1.29 -13.86 -15.97
N ASP A 25 -2.58 -13.49 -16.01
CA ASP A 25 -2.99 -12.16 -16.43
C ASP A 25 -2.57 -11.10 -15.40
N ILE A 26 -2.13 -9.95 -15.91
CA ILE A 26 -1.83 -8.78 -15.09
C ILE A 26 -3.14 -8.07 -14.73
N VAL A 27 -3.47 -8.04 -13.45
CA VAL A 27 -4.63 -7.29 -12.93
C VAL A 27 -4.14 -5.99 -12.30
N LEU A 28 -4.55 -4.84 -12.85
CA LEU A 28 -4.24 -3.51 -12.34
C LEU A 28 -5.53 -2.74 -12.04
N ASP A 29 -5.62 -2.19 -10.83
CA ASP A 29 -6.68 -1.24 -10.46
C ASP A 29 -6.11 0.17 -10.35
N THR A 30 -6.21 0.91 -11.45
CA THR A 30 -5.78 2.32 -11.50
C THR A 30 -6.73 3.26 -10.75
N LYS A 31 -7.93 2.80 -10.38
CA LYS A 31 -8.97 3.58 -9.71
C LYS A 31 -9.03 3.35 -8.20
N ASN A 32 -8.08 2.59 -7.66
CA ASN A 32 -7.97 2.38 -6.22
C ASN A 32 -7.84 3.73 -5.48
N PRO A 33 -8.79 4.11 -4.60
CA PRO A 33 -8.81 5.41 -3.93
C PRO A 33 -7.67 5.58 -2.91
N TYR A 34 -7.10 4.50 -2.38
CA TYR A 34 -5.97 4.57 -1.44
C TYR A 34 -4.67 4.92 -2.15
N ILE A 35 -4.52 4.49 -3.41
CA ILE A 35 -3.36 4.79 -4.25
C ILE A 35 -3.55 6.15 -4.94
N SER A 36 -4.66 6.33 -5.65
CA SER A 36 -4.91 7.52 -6.48
C SER A 36 -4.91 8.83 -5.69
N LYS A 37 -5.36 8.87 -4.43
CA LYS A 37 -5.30 10.07 -3.57
C LYS A 37 -3.91 10.68 -3.49
N ASN A 38 -2.92 9.83 -3.24
CA ASN A 38 -1.54 10.25 -3.06
C ASN A 38 -0.92 10.66 -4.40
N HIS A 39 -1.21 9.92 -5.47
CA HIS A 39 -0.73 10.24 -6.80
C HIS A 39 -1.34 11.52 -7.36
N ILE A 40 -2.63 11.79 -7.15
CA ILE A 40 -3.28 13.05 -7.56
C ILE A 40 -2.59 14.25 -6.91
N LEU A 41 -2.27 14.17 -5.62
CA LEU A 41 -1.54 15.24 -4.93
C LEU A 41 -0.13 15.44 -5.50
N CYS A 42 0.58 14.36 -5.83
CA CYS A 42 1.88 14.43 -6.48
C CYS A 42 1.79 15.02 -7.89
N SER A 43 0.83 14.58 -8.70
CA SER A 43 0.61 15.09 -10.05
C SER A 43 0.27 16.58 -10.03
N ALA A 44 -0.62 17.02 -9.14
CA ALA A 44 -0.94 18.43 -8.96
C ALA A 44 0.26 19.28 -8.51
N PHE A 45 1.23 18.67 -7.81
CA PHE A 45 2.47 19.34 -7.41
C PHE A 45 3.43 19.50 -8.58
N GLU A 46 3.55 18.48 -9.42
CA GLU A 46 4.37 18.52 -10.63
C GLU A 46 3.82 19.55 -11.63
N LEU A 47 2.51 19.51 -11.86
CA LEU A 47 1.80 20.44 -12.72
C LEU A 47 0.35 20.60 -12.22
N PRO A 48 -0.20 21.83 -12.15
CA PRO A 48 -1.60 22.01 -11.77
C PRO A 48 -2.53 21.20 -12.67
N LEU A 49 -3.37 20.36 -12.06
CA LEU A 49 -4.27 19.45 -12.78
C LEU A 49 -5.44 20.23 -13.37
N ARG A 50 -5.85 19.88 -14.59
CA ARG A 50 -7.04 20.42 -15.23
C ARG A 50 -8.28 19.61 -14.86
N SER A 51 -9.44 20.24 -14.91
CA SER A 51 -10.72 19.58 -14.60
C SER A 51 -11.00 18.36 -15.50
N GLU A 52 -10.51 18.36 -16.75
CA GLU A 52 -10.67 17.20 -17.65
C GLU A 52 -9.85 15.98 -17.24
N GLU A 53 -8.67 16.18 -16.66
CA GLU A 53 -7.72 15.13 -16.29
C GLU A 53 -8.18 14.34 -15.06
N ILE A 54 -9.08 14.92 -14.27
CA ILE A 54 -9.53 14.37 -13.00
C ILE A 54 -10.98 13.87 -13.01
N LYS A 55 -11.65 13.88 -14.17
CA LYS A 55 -13.05 13.44 -14.32
C LYS A 55 -13.29 12.03 -13.80
N ASP A 56 -12.34 11.12 -14.05
CA ASP A 56 -12.41 9.74 -13.60
C ASP A 56 -12.20 9.55 -12.09
N TYR A 57 -11.80 10.60 -11.36
CA TYR A 57 -11.44 10.57 -9.95
C TYR A 57 -12.27 11.55 -9.11
N GLU A 58 -13.48 11.89 -9.55
CA GLU A 58 -14.31 12.94 -8.95
C GLU A 58 -14.55 12.73 -7.44
N ASP A 59 -14.83 11.49 -7.01
CA ASP A 59 -15.03 11.17 -5.59
C ASP A 59 -13.77 11.38 -4.75
N VAL A 60 -12.62 11.01 -5.32
CA VAL A 60 -11.31 11.17 -4.66
C VAL A 60 -10.95 12.65 -4.55
N VAL A 61 -11.16 13.42 -5.62
CA VAL A 61 -10.93 14.87 -5.66
C VAL A 61 -11.82 15.58 -4.63
N LYS A 62 -13.12 15.25 -4.59
CA LYS A 62 -14.05 15.79 -3.59
C LYS A 62 -13.57 15.52 -2.17
N ASP A 63 -13.12 14.30 -1.87
CA ASP A 63 -12.54 13.96 -0.56
C ASP A 63 -11.31 14.82 -0.24
N LEU A 64 -10.41 15.01 -1.21
CA LEU A 64 -9.19 15.81 -1.04
C LEU A 64 -9.47 17.31 -0.84
N LEU A 65 -10.45 17.86 -1.57
CA LEU A 65 -10.93 19.24 -1.40
C LEU A 65 -11.55 19.44 -0.02
N ASN A 66 -12.45 18.53 0.40
CA ASN A 66 -13.09 18.58 1.72
C ASN A 66 -12.09 18.50 2.87
N LYS A 67 -11.01 17.73 2.69
CA LYS A 67 -9.91 17.62 3.66
C LYS A 67 -8.90 18.77 3.58
N GLY A 68 -9.08 19.73 2.67
CA GLY A 68 -8.16 20.84 2.46
C GLY A 68 -6.76 20.39 2.05
N ARG A 69 -6.62 19.25 1.36
CA ARG A 69 -5.34 18.75 0.84
C ARG A 69 -5.12 19.17 -0.61
N LEU A 70 -6.21 19.42 -1.33
CA LEU A 70 -6.24 19.96 -2.68
C LEU A 70 -7.00 21.29 -2.64
N LEU A 71 -6.62 22.23 -3.49
CA LEU A 71 -7.27 23.53 -3.71
C LEU A 71 -7.67 23.63 -5.17
N SER A 72 -8.75 24.35 -5.46
CA SER A 72 -9.13 24.72 -6.82
C SER A 72 -8.89 26.22 -7.08
N SER A 73 -8.71 26.56 -8.35
CA SER A 73 -8.82 27.92 -8.85
C SER A 73 -10.25 28.45 -8.67
N GLN A 74 -10.43 29.78 -8.68
CA GLN A 74 -11.74 30.41 -8.53
C GLN A 74 -12.77 29.95 -9.59
N ASP A 75 -12.29 29.56 -10.77
CA ASP A 75 -13.10 29.05 -11.88
C ASP A 75 -13.15 27.50 -11.96
N ASP A 76 -12.61 26.82 -10.94
CA ASP A 76 -12.51 25.35 -10.84
C ASP A 76 -11.82 24.67 -12.03
N ARG A 77 -10.99 25.41 -12.79
CA ARG A 77 -10.27 24.88 -13.95
C ARG A 77 -8.94 24.21 -13.62
N LEU A 78 -8.32 24.62 -12.52
CA LEU A 78 -7.01 24.17 -12.11
C LEU A 78 -7.03 23.74 -10.65
N PHE A 79 -6.30 22.65 -10.35
CA PHE A 79 -6.20 22.08 -9.01
C PHE A 79 -4.75 22.00 -8.56
N PHE A 80 -4.52 22.36 -7.30
CA PHE A 80 -3.20 22.49 -6.69
C PHE A 80 -3.15 21.75 -5.35
N PRO A 81 -2.05 21.11 -4.98
CA PRO A 81 -1.90 20.54 -3.66
C PRO A 81 -1.57 21.62 -2.64
N VAL A 82 -2.00 21.41 -1.41
CA VAL A 82 -1.60 22.26 -0.27
C VAL A 82 -0.19 21.93 0.20
N ASP A 83 0.20 20.66 0.11
CA ASP A 83 1.52 20.20 0.52
C ASP A 83 2.58 20.58 -0.51
N LYS A 84 3.74 21.08 -0.06
CA LYS A 84 4.88 21.43 -0.91
C LYS A 84 5.73 20.24 -1.31
N ASN A 85 5.59 19.09 -0.64
CA ASN A 85 6.36 17.89 -0.95
C ASN A 85 5.51 16.61 -0.75
N PRO A 86 4.40 16.45 -1.48
CA PRO A 86 3.50 15.31 -1.30
C PRO A 86 4.20 13.96 -1.55
N HIS A 87 5.15 13.91 -2.48
CA HIS A 87 5.93 12.71 -2.83
C HIS A 87 6.67 12.08 -1.64
N ARG A 88 7.04 12.86 -0.61
CA ARG A 88 7.71 12.32 0.58
C ARG A 88 6.83 11.40 1.42
N LYS A 89 5.51 11.47 1.24
CA LYS A 89 4.51 10.67 1.94
C LYS A 89 4.01 9.50 1.10
N VAL A 90 4.63 9.26 -0.06
CA VAL A 90 4.21 8.22 -1.00
C VAL A 90 5.32 7.19 -1.11
N ASN A 91 5.05 5.98 -0.62
CA ASN A 91 5.86 4.82 -0.91
C ASN A 91 5.16 4.02 -2.02
N ILE A 92 5.87 3.76 -3.13
CA ILE A 92 5.32 3.06 -4.31
C ILE A 92 5.48 1.54 -4.17
N ARG A 93 6.38 1.10 -3.29
CA ARG A 93 6.75 -0.32 -3.14
C ARG A 93 6.18 -0.95 -1.89
N GLU A 94 6.04 -0.15 -0.83
CA GLU A 94 5.58 -0.62 0.46
C GLU A 94 4.07 -0.41 0.54
N SER A 95 3.33 -1.51 0.63
CA SER A 95 1.91 -1.48 0.94
C SER A 95 1.77 -1.37 2.46
N GLY A 96 1.49 -0.18 2.97
CA GLY A 96 1.14 0.03 4.38
C GLY A 96 2.17 0.80 5.21
N GLU A 97 1.82 1.03 6.48
CA GLU A 97 2.67 1.72 7.44
C GLU A 97 3.52 0.69 8.19
N THR A 98 4.84 0.73 8.00
CA THR A 98 5.78 -0.14 8.72
C THR A 98 6.32 0.54 9.97
N TYR A 99 6.18 -0.10 11.13
CA TYR A 99 6.74 0.40 12.38
C TYR A 99 7.79 -0.55 12.93
N ASN A 100 9.01 -0.03 13.11
CA ASN A 100 10.13 -0.78 13.68
C ASN A 100 10.28 -0.49 15.17
N ILE A 101 10.21 -1.52 16.01
CA ILE A 101 10.44 -1.47 17.45
C ILE A 101 11.75 -2.16 17.76
N LEU A 102 12.70 -1.42 18.36
CA LEU A 102 14.00 -1.93 18.77
C LEU A 102 14.09 -1.95 20.30
N ASP A 103 14.25 -3.14 20.88
CA ASP A 103 14.69 -3.28 22.26
C ASP A 103 16.21 -3.20 22.32
N SER A 104 16.74 -2.09 22.86
CA SER A 104 18.17 -1.84 22.96
C SER A 104 18.92 -2.75 23.95
N LYS A 105 18.21 -3.35 24.92
CA LYS A 105 18.83 -4.26 25.91
C LYS A 105 19.02 -5.67 25.35
N THR A 106 18.03 -6.15 24.59
CA THR A 106 18.04 -7.52 24.03
C THR A 106 18.44 -7.57 22.56
N LYS A 107 18.58 -6.41 21.88
CA LYS A 107 18.76 -6.27 20.43
C LYS A 107 17.66 -6.97 19.61
N LYS A 108 16.46 -7.10 20.18
CA LYS A 108 15.32 -7.70 19.50
C LYS A 108 14.62 -6.65 18.62
N ILE A 109 14.43 -6.99 17.35
CA ILE A 109 13.69 -6.17 16.38
C ILE A 109 12.31 -6.79 16.18
N ILE A 110 11.28 -5.96 16.34
CA ILE A 110 9.89 -6.33 16.09
C ILE A 110 9.32 -5.32 15.10
N THR A 111 8.65 -5.79 14.05
CA THR A 111 7.98 -4.92 13.08
C THR A 111 6.48 -5.09 13.15
N ILE A 112 5.76 -4.01 12.88
CA ILE A 112 4.30 -4.03 12.68
C ILE A 112 4.06 -3.56 11.24
N GLU A 113 3.41 -4.39 10.42
CA GLU A 113 3.27 -4.21 8.96
C GLU A 113 1.83 -4.46 8.49
N ASP A 114 1.43 -3.95 7.33
CA ASP A 114 0.08 -4.14 6.76
C ASP A 114 0.05 -4.16 5.23
N PRO A 115 0.28 -5.32 4.56
CA PRO A 115 0.63 -6.65 5.09
C PRO A 115 2.14 -6.90 5.21
N VAL A 116 2.53 -8.02 5.81
CA VAL A 116 3.94 -8.49 5.79
C VAL A 116 4.25 -9.04 4.40
N GLU A 117 5.20 -8.44 3.69
CA GLU A 117 5.53 -8.82 2.30
C GLU A 117 6.33 -10.14 2.22
N TYR A 118 7.35 -10.28 3.07
CA TYR A 118 8.15 -11.50 3.18
C TYR A 118 8.74 -11.63 4.59
N THR A 119 8.95 -12.87 5.04
CA THR A 119 9.49 -13.14 6.37
C THR A 119 11.01 -13.03 6.38
N ILE A 120 11.53 -12.22 7.29
CA ILE A 120 12.96 -12.04 7.53
C ILE A 120 13.36 -12.86 8.76
N GLU A 121 14.34 -13.76 8.58
CA GLU A 121 14.82 -14.60 9.67
C GLU A 121 15.40 -13.75 10.81
N GLY A 122 14.96 -14.04 12.04
CA GLY A 122 15.41 -13.33 13.25
C GLY A 122 14.67 -12.04 13.57
N ILE A 123 13.75 -11.58 12.69
CA ILE A 123 12.88 -10.43 12.95
C ILE A 123 11.47 -10.93 13.27
N ASN A 124 10.87 -10.39 14.33
CA ASN A 124 9.49 -10.73 14.67
C ASN A 124 8.54 -9.75 13.97
N GLN A 125 7.91 -10.17 12.88
CA GLN A 125 7.04 -9.31 12.07
C GLN A 125 5.57 -9.64 12.37
N VAL A 126 4.80 -8.63 12.77
CA VAL A 126 3.39 -8.76 13.16
C VAL A 126 2.52 -8.00 12.17
N GLN A 127 1.58 -8.68 11.52
CA GLN A 127 0.67 -8.05 10.57
C GLN A 127 -0.54 -7.40 11.28
N ILE A 128 -0.95 -6.22 10.83
CA ILE A 128 -2.19 -5.56 11.27
C ILE A 128 -3.41 -6.32 10.74
N ASN A 129 -4.44 -6.46 11.59
CA ASN A 129 -5.73 -7.01 11.18
C ASN A 129 -6.87 -6.31 11.93
N GLU A 130 -7.37 -5.22 11.34
CA GLU A 130 -8.44 -4.42 11.92
C GLU A 130 -9.75 -5.21 12.07
N LYS A 131 -10.01 -6.19 11.19
CA LYS A 131 -11.26 -6.98 11.21
C LYS A 131 -11.43 -7.81 12.49
N ILE A 132 -10.34 -8.17 13.14
CA ILE A 132 -10.34 -8.91 14.41
C ILE A 132 -9.97 -8.02 15.61
N GLY A 133 -9.92 -6.69 15.42
CA GLY A 133 -9.51 -5.75 16.46
C GLY A 133 -8.01 -5.73 16.77
N LEU A 134 -7.19 -6.32 15.89
CA LEU A 134 -5.73 -6.30 16.00
C LEU A 134 -5.19 -5.05 15.27
N ASP A 135 -5.49 -3.88 15.83
CA ASP A 135 -5.03 -2.59 15.31
C ASP A 135 -3.60 -2.25 15.79
N PHE A 136 -2.99 -1.25 15.16
CA PHE A 136 -1.64 -0.77 15.49
C PHE A 136 -1.47 -0.48 16.99
N LYS A 137 -2.44 0.21 17.60
CA LYS A 137 -2.40 0.61 19.01
C LYS A 137 -2.40 -0.60 19.96
N THR A 138 -3.17 -1.62 19.61
CA THR A 138 -3.31 -2.86 20.38
C THR A 138 -2.05 -3.70 20.28
N ILE A 139 -1.49 -3.84 19.07
CA ILE A 139 -0.23 -4.56 18.84
C ILE A 139 0.92 -3.86 19.58
N LEU A 140 1.06 -2.55 19.41
CA LEU A 140 2.12 -1.76 20.06
C LEU A 140 2.06 -1.88 21.59
N ARG A 141 0.87 -1.79 22.18
CA ARG A 141 0.71 -1.92 23.64
C ARG A 141 1.13 -3.30 24.15
N ASN A 142 0.88 -4.37 23.40
CA ASN A 142 1.27 -5.72 23.80
C ASN A 142 2.78 -5.96 23.66
N ILE A 143 3.42 -5.40 22.63
CA ILE A 143 4.86 -5.52 22.41
C ILE A 143 5.66 -4.80 23.51
N LEU A 144 5.17 -3.66 24.00
CA LEU A 144 5.86 -2.85 25.02
C LEU A 144 5.67 -3.31 26.47
N ARG A 145 4.98 -4.45 26.70
CA ARG A 145 4.82 -5.04 28.05
C ARG A 145 6.03 -5.86 28.45
#